data_AF-A1SCR4-F1
#
_entry.id   AF-A1SCR4-F1
#
_cell.length_a   1.000
_cell.length_b   1.000
_cell.length_c   1.000
_cell.angle_alpha   90.00
_cell.angle_beta   90.00
_cell.angle_gamma   90.00
#
_symmetry.space_group_name_H-M   'P 1'
#
loop_
_entity.id
_entity.type
_entity.pdbx_description
1 polymer ?
#
loop_
_entity_poly.entity_id
_entity_poly.type
_entity_poly.pdbx_seq_one_letter_code
_entity_poly.pdbx_strand_id
1 'polypeptide(L)'
;MTEQHHNPTELTASTPGAARHARGVVPFQPDDPVMKSPYAHGAFVFATLPAEWDTPAVTTWLTTIDTARQALRAACTPDVVRVATIAVGFGPSFFYRPDATVRFAGVTPPAGFAQLPPMPHGAAVPADVCFYIVAIAEAEIAKFVNALAASGVTGLAMEHGYKSYPDEEAFGYRDGVRNIPVSSRNDFVFIDADRNAEEPDWTHHGTYMAYMRIAQNLAAFQAIPAAEQDQVIGRDRTGRRLDLPEGTKAKDEPSFATDDPRLDSHVRKVGPRGFEHRDETQIFRRGLPFFEVRDGQVVQGLQFASFQASLDQFDAVFNRWMLNPDFPRSGTGVDALVARGLITIEKWGFYFVPPDTDGPIGMGMFAPAKETRKPKTGRVAVRKELVDANGTRVNGDLGGFTFQITDLEGNPVGESFTSNSHGHALSGEIPLGDYQLTELPPQPPQPPMPAAGPVSFTLRSAQEVVKVRNQLTPAAGPYNG
;
A
#
# COMPACT_ATOMS: atom_id res chain seq x y z
N MET A 1 37.65 -1.01 23.83
CA MET A 1 36.30 -0.41 23.91
C MET A 1 35.70 -0.54 22.52
N THR A 2 35.00 -1.65 22.30
CA THR A 2 34.38 -2.02 21.03
C THR A 2 32.89 -1.77 21.18
N GLU A 3 32.37 -0.80 20.41
CA GLU A 3 30.93 -0.52 20.32
C GLU A 3 30.21 -1.73 19.72
N GLN A 4 29.32 -2.31 20.52
CA GLN A 4 28.39 -3.32 20.05
C GLN A 4 27.31 -2.63 19.21
N HIS A 5 27.40 -2.76 17.89
CA HIS A 5 26.26 -2.52 17.01
C HIS A 5 25.15 -3.51 17.36
N HIS A 6 24.06 -2.99 17.91
CA HIS A 6 22.80 -3.72 18.01
C HIS A 6 22.26 -3.92 16.60
N ASN A 7 22.40 -5.14 16.06
CA ASN A 7 21.68 -5.57 14.87
C ASN A 7 20.19 -5.62 15.22
N PRO A 8 19.28 -4.98 14.46
CA PRO A 8 17.86 -5.14 14.67
C PRO A 8 17.49 -6.62 14.47
N THR A 9 16.71 -7.12 15.42
CA THR A 9 16.32 -8.51 15.63
C THR A 9 15.92 -9.20 14.32
N GLU A 10 16.57 -10.34 14.05
CA GLU A 10 16.25 -11.22 12.93
C GLU A 10 14.78 -11.66 12.95
N LEU A 11 14.17 -11.79 11.77
CA LEU A 11 12.93 -12.54 11.54
C LEU A 11 13.20 -14.07 11.67
N THR A 12 13.82 -14.51 12.76
CA THR A 12 13.90 -15.95 13.11
C THR A 12 12.66 -16.37 13.89
N ALA A 13 12.41 -17.68 13.95
CA ALA A 13 11.19 -18.27 14.49
C ALA A 13 10.74 -17.64 15.82
N SER A 14 9.56 -17.03 15.75
CA SER A 14 8.67 -16.54 16.81
C SER A 14 9.08 -16.89 18.25
N THR A 15 9.55 -15.89 19.01
CA THR A 15 9.30 -15.87 20.44
C THR A 15 7.78 -15.77 20.66
N PRO A 16 7.14 -16.66 21.43
CA PRO A 16 5.74 -16.51 21.79
C PRO A 16 5.50 -15.13 22.42
N GLY A 17 4.54 -14.37 21.87
CA GLY A 17 4.21 -13.02 22.34
C GLY A 17 4.92 -11.84 21.65
N ALA A 18 5.86 -12.07 20.73
CA ALA A 18 6.41 -10.99 19.90
C ALA A 18 5.41 -10.59 18.79
N ALA A 19 5.29 -9.29 18.50
CA ALA A 19 4.50 -8.80 17.38
C ALA A 19 5.03 -9.39 16.06
N ARG A 20 4.15 -10.03 15.27
CA ARG A 20 4.51 -10.57 13.96
C ARG A 20 3.71 -9.89 12.87
N HIS A 21 4.44 -9.41 11.88
CA HIS A 21 3.87 -8.76 10.71
C HIS A 21 3.06 -9.72 9.84
N ALA A 22 2.20 -9.14 8.99
CA ALA A 22 1.37 -9.87 8.03
C ALA A 22 2.14 -10.99 7.31
N ARG A 23 1.69 -12.23 7.53
CA ARG A 23 2.33 -13.42 6.96
C ARG A 23 2.12 -13.44 5.45
N GLY A 24 3.18 -13.80 4.73
CA GLY A 24 3.14 -13.96 3.28
C GLY A 24 3.37 -12.69 2.47
N VAL A 25 3.65 -11.56 3.13
CA VAL A 25 3.94 -10.28 2.47
C VAL A 25 5.43 -10.11 2.20
N VAL A 26 6.27 -10.45 3.19
CA VAL A 26 7.75 -10.37 3.14
C VAL A 26 8.37 -11.75 3.29
N PRO A 27 9.61 -11.97 2.79
CA PRO A 27 10.38 -13.20 3.05
C PRO A 27 10.40 -13.52 4.53
N PHE A 28 10.14 -14.79 4.88
CA PHE A 28 10.19 -15.22 6.28
C PHE A 28 11.60 -15.08 6.86
N GLN A 29 12.60 -15.32 6.03
CA GLN A 29 14.03 -15.17 6.34
C GLN A 29 14.76 -14.61 5.12
N PRO A 30 16.00 -14.08 5.27
CA PRO A 30 16.77 -13.54 4.15
C PRO A 30 16.88 -14.51 2.96
N ASP A 31 17.07 -15.80 3.25
CA ASP A 31 17.21 -16.90 2.28
C ASP A 31 15.92 -17.73 2.14
N ASP A 32 14.75 -17.09 2.19
CA ASP A 32 13.45 -17.78 2.03
C ASP A 32 13.39 -18.51 0.67
N PRO A 33 13.37 -19.86 0.66
CA PRO A 33 13.56 -20.65 -0.56
C PRO A 33 12.36 -20.58 -1.51
N VAL A 34 11.22 -20.05 -1.06
CA VAL A 34 10.04 -19.89 -1.89
C VAL A 34 9.99 -18.47 -2.42
N MET A 35 10.07 -17.50 -1.52
CA MET A 35 9.86 -16.10 -1.81
C MET A 35 11.02 -15.42 -2.55
N LYS A 36 12.22 -15.96 -2.42
CA LYS A 36 13.44 -15.53 -3.13
C LYS A 36 13.77 -16.42 -4.33
N SER A 37 13.02 -17.50 -4.55
CA SER A 37 13.29 -18.37 -5.69
C SER A 37 12.97 -17.64 -6.99
N PRO A 38 13.93 -17.56 -7.94
CA PRO A 38 13.69 -17.01 -9.26
C PRO A 38 12.77 -17.88 -10.11
N TYR A 39 12.55 -19.14 -9.70
CA TYR A 39 11.72 -20.11 -10.40
C TYR A 39 10.35 -20.31 -9.73
N ALA A 40 10.01 -19.47 -8.74
CA ALA A 40 8.73 -19.60 -8.08
C ALA A 40 7.58 -19.25 -9.02
N HIS A 41 6.54 -20.07 -8.95
CA HIS A 41 5.23 -19.79 -9.53
C HIS A 41 4.45 -18.88 -8.59
N GLY A 42 3.56 -18.08 -9.16
CA GLY A 42 2.70 -17.22 -8.38
C GLY A 42 1.27 -17.24 -8.87
N ALA A 43 0.34 -16.95 -7.98
CA ALA A 43 -1.06 -16.78 -8.34
C ALA A 43 -1.74 -15.79 -7.40
N PHE A 44 -2.72 -15.07 -7.94
CA PHE A 44 -3.75 -14.43 -7.15
C PHE A 44 -5.02 -15.28 -7.28
N VAL A 45 -5.53 -15.78 -6.16
CA VAL A 45 -6.76 -16.58 -6.12
C VAL A 45 -7.81 -15.79 -5.37
N PHE A 46 -8.95 -15.58 -6.01
CA PHE A 46 -10.04 -14.75 -5.52
C PHE A 46 -11.22 -15.63 -5.15
N ALA A 47 -11.73 -15.48 -3.93
CA ALA A 47 -12.85 -16.26 -3.41
C ALA A 47 -14.01 -15.37 -2.97
N THR A 48 -15.23 -15.85 -3.19
CA THR A 48 -16.47 -15.23 -2.72
C THR A 48 -17.10 -16.15 -1.69
N LEU A 49 -17.45 -15.60 -0.52
CA LEU A 49 -18.08 -16.36 0.56
C LEU A 49 -19.61 -16.34 0.39
N PRO A 50 -20.33 -17.37 0.87
CA PRO A 50 -21.79 -17.31 0.95
C PRO A 50 -22.27 -16.09 1.75
N ALA A 51 -23.31 -15.41 1.25
CA ALA A 51 -23.79 -14.16 1.82
C ALA A 51 -24.44 -14.35 3.20
N GLU A 52 -24.97 -15.54 3.46
CA GLU A 52 -25.64 -15.96 4.68
C GLU A 52 -24.68 -16.38 5.80
N TRP A 53 -23.39 -16.52 5.53
CA TRP A 53 -22.42 -16.90 6.55
C TRP A 53 -22.37 -15.85 7.67
N ASP A 54 -22.48 -16.34 8.90
CA ASP A 54 -22.36 -15.60 10.13
C ASP A 54 -20.98 -15.83 10.78
N THR A 55 -20.79 -15.28 11.99
CA THR A 55 -19.52 -15.39 12.72
C THR A 55 -19.10 -16.85 12.97
N PRO A 56 -19.97 -17.76 13.47
CA PRO A 56 -19.63 -19.19 13.56
C PRO A 56 -19.20 -19.83 12.25
N ALA A 57 -19.92 -19.59 11.15
CA ALA A 57 -19.59 -20.18 9.85
C ALA A 57 -18.22 -19.70 9.34
N VAL A 58 -17.97 -18.39 9.37
CA VAL A 58 -16.70 -17.84 8.85
C VAL A 58 -15.50 -18.22 9.73
N THR A 59 -15.64 -18.27 11.05
CA THR A 59 -14.54 -18.68 11.95
C THR A 59 -14.17 -20.16 11.78
N THR A 60 -15.17 -21.02 11.54
CA THR A 60 -14.96 -22.42 11.16
C THR A 60 -14.18 -22.49 9.84
N TRP A 61 -14.62 -21.75 8.83
CA TRP A 61 -13.98 -21.71 7.52
C TRP A 61 -12.52 -21.20 7.59
N LEU A 62 -12.25 -20.13 8.35
CA LEU A 62 -10.88 -19.61 8.56
C LEU A 62 -9.94 -20.67 9.13
N THR A 63 -10.43 -21.51 10.04
CA THR A 63 -9.68 -22.63 10.62
C THR A 63 -9.37 -23.70 9.55
N THR A 64 -10.35 -24.04 8.71
CA THR A 64 -10.18 -24.97 7.60
C THR A 64 -9.14 -24.47 6.59
N ILE A 65 -9.22 -23.21 6.18
CA ILE A 65 -8.30 -22.62 5.21
C ILE A 65 -6.89 -22.49 5.78
N ASP A 66 -6.75 -22.12 7.06
CA ASP A 66 -5.45 -22.06 7.68
C ASP A 66 -4.81 -23.46 7.79
N THR A 67 -5.60 -24.50 8.06
CA THR A 67 -5.14 -25.89 8.03
C THR A 67 -4.61 -26.28 6.64
N ALA A 68 -5.36 -25.96 5.58
CA ALA A 68 -4.93 -26.22 4.21
C ALA A 68 -3.63 -25.46 3.86
N ARG A 69 -3.51 -24.21 4.30
CA ARG A 69 -2.30 -23.39 4.14
C ARG A 69 -1.11 -24.00 4.89
N GLN A 70 -1.30 -24.47 6.12
CA GLN A 70 -0.24 -25.09 6.93
C GLN A 70 0.24 -26.43 6.35
N ALA A 71 -0.62 -27.13 5.62
CA ALA A 71 -0.30 -28.38 4.93
C ALA A 71 0.64 -28.20 3.72
N LEU A 72 0.89 -26.97 3.26
CA LEU A 72 1.82 -26.66 2.15
C LEU A 72 3.28 -26.71 2.60
N ARG A 73 3.69 -27.90 3.01
CA ARG A 73 5.05 -28.26 3.41
C ARG A 73 5.46 -29.52 2.67
N ALA A 74 6.71 -29.58 2.22
CA ALA A 74 7.30 -30.80 1.68
C ALA A 74 8.40 -31.30 2.60
N ALA A 75 8.50 -32.62 2.72
CA ALA A 75 9.69 -33.24 3.29
C ALA A 75 10.80 -33.22 2.23
N CYS A 76 11.77 -32.32 2.39
CA CYS A 76 13.02 -32.32 1.64
C CYS A 76 14.10 -32.90 2.55
N THR A 77 14.32 -34.22 2.48
CA THR A 77 15.17 -34.96 3.40
C THR A 77 16.51 -34.27 3.72
N PRO A 78 16.89 -34.12 5.00
CA PRO A 78 16.18 -34.55 6.20
C PRO A 78 15.14 -33.55 6.75
N ASP A 79 14.93 -32.39 6.11
CA ASP A 79 14.16 -31.26 6.66
C ASP A 79 12.77 -31.09 6.04
N VAL A 80 11.79 -30.68 6.86
CA VAL A 80 10.48 -30.25 6.33
C VAL A 80 10.57 -28.78 5.96
N VAL A 81 10.49 -28.50 4.67
CA VAL A 81 10.57 -27.14 4.14
C VAL A 81 9.20 -26.65 3.70
N ARG A 82 8.97 -25.35 3.86
CA ARG A 82 7.81 -24.68 3.29
C ARG A 82 7.96 -24.65 1.77
N VAL A 83 6.91 -25.01 1.04
CA VAL A 83 6.91 -25.05 -0.43
C VAL A 83 6.00 -24.02 -1.08
N ALA A 84 5.12 -23.41 -0.28
CA ALA A 84 4.34 -22.26 -0.69
C ALA A 84 4.20 -21.25 0.45
N THR A 85 4.08 -19.99 0.07
CA THR A 85 3.76 -18.89 0.97
C THR A 85 2.51 -18.19 0.47
N ILE A 86 1.58 -17.93 1.38
CA ILE A 86 0.27 -17.34 1.08
C ILE A 86 0.05 -16.14 2.00
N ALA A 87 -0.19 -14.97 1.41
CA ALA A 87 -0.84 -13.85 2.09
C ALA A 87 -2.35 -13.93 1.86
N VAL A 88 -3.13 -13.76 2.92
CA VAL A 88 -4.61 -13.81 2.88
C VAL A 88 -5.14 -12.40 3.08
N GLY A 89 -5.66 -11.79 2.02
CA GLY A 89 -6.24 -10.46 2.06
C GLY A 89 -7.76 -10.51 2.10
N PHE A 90 -8.38 -9.81 3.06
CA PHE A 90 -9.84 -9.66 3.17
C PHE A 90 -10.27 -8.34 2.53
N GLY A 91 -11.14 -8.40 1.53
CA GLY A 91 -11.65 -7.24 0.80
C GLY A 91 -12.83 -6.57 1.51
N PRO A 92 -13.26 -5.37 1.07
CA PRO A 92 -14.42 -4.68 1.63
C PRO A 92 -15.69 -5.54 1.70
N SER A 93 -15.96 -6.37 0.69
CA SER A 93 -17.16 -7.23 0.65
C SER A 93 -17.12 -8.41 1.65
N PHE A 94 -15.96 -8.74 2.19
CA PHE A 94 -15.86 -9.65 3.36
C PHE A 94 -16.46 -9.00 4.61
N PHE A 95 -16.28 -7.69 4.78
CA PHE A 95 -16.71 -6.97 5.96
C PHE A 95 -18.12 -6.37 5.82
N TYR A 96 -18.51 -5.96 4.62
CA TYR A 96 -19.74 -5.25 4.37
C TYR A 96 -20.69 -6.04 3.46
N ARG A 97 -21.99 -6.00 3.79
CA ARG A 97 -23.06 -6.39 2.88
C ARG A 97 -23.29 -5.31 1.82
N PRO A 98 -24.04 -5.62 0.73
CA PRO A 98 -24.37 -4.62 -0.29
C PRO A 98 -25.10 -3.37 0.24
N ASP A 99 -25.77 -3.46 1.39
CA ASP A 99 -26.44 -2.35 2.09
C ASP A 99 -25.50 -1.59 3.06
N ALA A 100 -24.19 -1.84 2.99
CA ALA A 100 -23.14 -1.29 3.86
C ALA A 100 -23.22 -1.71 5.33
N THR A 101 -24.07 -2.67 5.70
CA THR A 101 -24.06 -3.22 7.07
C THR A 101 -22.89 -4.18 7.27
N VAL A 102 -22.32 -4.20 8.46
CA VAL A 102 -21.23 -5.12 8.80
C VAL A 102 -21.73 -6.56 8.80
N ARG A 103 -21.02 -7.46 8.10
CA ARG A 103 -21.39 -8.87 7.91
C ARG A 103 -21.37 -9.67 9.21
N PHE A 104 -20.30 -9.53 9.99
CA PHE A 104 -20.04 -10.36 11.16
C PHE A 104 -20.14 -9.57 12.47
N ALA A 105 -20.87 -10.12 13.45
CA ALA A 105 -21.07 -9.46 14.73
C ALA A 105 -19.74 -9.32 15.49
N GLY A 106 -19.54 -8.15 16.11
CA GLY A 106 -18.36 -7.85 16.93
C GLY A 106 -17.10 -7.50 16.13
N VAL A 107 -17.15 -7.52 14.79
CA VAL A 107 -16.02 -7.12 13.95
C VAL A 107 -16.11 -5.64 13.62
N THR A 108 -15.06 -4.89 13.93
CA THR A 108 -14.86 -3.54 13.37
C THR A 108 -13.99 -3.68 12.12
N PRO A 109 -14.49 -3.32 10.93
CA PRO A 109 -13.71 -3.38 9.69
C PRO A 109 -12.48 -2.44 9.72
N PRO A 110 -11.44 -2.72 8.92
CA PRO A 110 -10.30 -1.81 8.77
C PRO A 110 -10.75 -0.41 8.35
N ALA A 111 -10.21 0.63 8.98
CA ALA A 111 -10.67 2.01 8.82
C ALA A 111 -10.46 2.53 7.39
N GLY A 112 -9.40 2.09 6.72
CA GLY A 112 -9.12 2.38 5.31
C GLY A 112 -10.20 1.90 4.33
N PHE A 113 -11.12 1.02 4.74
CA PHE A 113 -12.27 0.64 3.91
C PHE A 113 -13.46 1.58 4.01
N ALA A 114 -13.45 2.55 4.94
CA ALA A 114 -14.48 3.58 4.99
C ALA A 114 -14.49 4.44 3.72
N GLN A 115 -13.33 4.59 3.07
CA GLN A 115 -13.19 5.30 1.80
C GLN A 115 -12.04 4.73 0.99
N LEU A 116 -12.37 3.99 -0.06
CA LEU A 116 -11.37 3.40 -0.96
C LEU A 116 -10.77 4.46 -1.90
N PRO A 117 -9.49 4.29 -2.31
CA PRO A 117 -8.93 5.07 -3.41
C PRO A 117 -9.80 4.93 -4.68
N PRO A 118 -10.06 6.03 -5.42
CA PRO A 118 -10.77 5.94 -6.69
C PRO A 118 -9.93 5.19 -7.73
N MET A 119 -10.61 4.38 -8.54
CA MET A 119 -10.01 3.61 -9.63
C MET A 119 -10.71 3.97 -10.95
N PRO A 120 -10.19 4.94 -11.72
CA PRO A 120 -10.84 5.43 -12.95
C PRO A 120 -10.79 4.42 -14.11
N HIS A 121 -10.01 3.35 -13.99
CA HIS A 121 -9.81 2.34 -15.02
C HIS A 121 -9.91 0.93 -14.44
N GLY A 122 -10.32 -0.03 -15.28
CA GLY A 122 -10.44 -1.44 -14.92
C GLY A 122 -11.68 -1.76 -14.08
N ALA A 123 -12.00 -3.05 -14.01
CA ALA A 123 -13.11 -3.56 -13.22
C ALA A 123 -12.66 -3.94 -11.81
N ALA A 124 -13.49 -3.62 -10.80
CA ALA A 124 -13.30 -4.16 -9.46
C ALA A 124 -13.39 -5.69 -9.49
N VAL A 125 -12.47 -6.39 -8.84
CA VAL A 125 -12.56 -7.83 -8.64
C VAL A 125 -13.63 -8.12 -7.57
N PRO A 126 -14.73 -8.83 -7.88
CA PRO A 126 -15.84 -9.05 -6.95
C PRO A 126 -15.53 -10.22 -5.99
N ALA A 127 -14.54 -10.06 -5.13
CA ALA A 127 -14.07 -11.11 -4.23
C ALA A 127 -13.96 -10.63 -2.77
N ASP A 128 -14.43 -11.49 -1.87
CA ASP A 128 -14.33 -11.27 -0.42
C ASP A 128 -12.90 -11.51 0.07
N VAL A 129 -12.20 -12.48 -0.52
CA VAL A 129 -10.87 -12.86 -0.10
C VAL A 129 -9.95 -13.01 -1.30
N CYS A 130 -8.76 -12.44 -1.22
CA CYS A 130 -7.67 -12.63 -2.18
C CYS A 130 -6.51 -13.36 -1.51
N PHE A 131 -6.09 -14.47 -2.10
CA PHE A 131 -4.91 -15.22 -1.71
C PHE A 131 -3.78 -14.88 -2.69
N TYR A 132 -2.76 -14.16 -2.22
CA TYR A 132 -1.51 -13.99 -2.96
C TYR A 132 -0.58 -15.15 -2.62
N ILE A 133 -0.38 -16.04 -3.59
CA ILE A 133 0.33 -17.30 -3.42
C ILE A 133 1.64 -17.23 -4.22
N VAL A 134 2.74 -17.60 -3.58
CA VAL A 134 4.03 -17.87 -4.22
C VAL A 134 4.45 -19.27 -3.83
N ALA A 135 4.77 -20.12 -4.80
CA ALA A 135 5.08 -21.52 -4.57
C ALA A 135 6.23 -22.00 -5.46
N ILE A 136 6.93 -23.04 -5.04
CA ILE A 136 8.02 -23.64 -5.84
C ILE A 136 7.51 -24.40 -7.07
N ALA A 137 6.22 -24.74 -7.11
CA ALA A 137 5.57 -25.46 -8.21
C ALA A 137 4.06 -25.19 -8.22
N GLU A 138 3.45 -25.19 -9.41
CA GLU A 138 1.99 -25.02 -9.54
C GLU A 138 1.19 -26.12 -8.84
N ALA A 139 1.74 -27.33 -8.71
CA ALA A 139 1.10 -28.42 -7.98
C ALA A 139 0.80 -28.07 -6.52
N GLU A 140 1.65 -27.24 -5.89
CA GLU A 140 1.42 -26.77 -4.51
C GLU A 140 0.30 -25.72 -4.45
N ILE A 141 0.19 -24.88 -5.48
CA ILE A 141 -0.93 -23.94 -5.64
C ILE A 141 -2.23 -24.75 -5.81
N ALA A 142 -2.23 -25.76 -6.68
CA ALA A 142 -3.38 -26.61 -6.94
C ALA A 142 -3.91 -27.32 -5.69
N LYS A 143 -3.03 -27.82 -4.80
CA LYS A 143 -3.44 -28.41 -3.51
C LYS A 143 -4.27 -27.44 -2.68
N PHE A 144 -3.83 -26.20 -2.55
CA PHE A 144 -4.54 -25.17 -1.79
C PHE A 144 -5.85 -24.76 -2.47
N VAL A 145 -5.82 -24.53 -3.78
CA VAL A 145 -7.00 -24.15 -4.56
C VAL A 145 -8.08 -25.23 -4.53
N ASN A 146 -7.70 -26.51 -4.57
CA ASN A 146 -8.65 -27.63 -4.41
C ASN A 146 -9.28 -27.66 -3.01
N ALA A 147 -8.49 -27.40 -1.96
CA ALA A 147 -9.03 -27.29 -0.61
C ALA A 147 -10.00 -26.11 -0.47
N LEU A 148 -9.68 -24.97 -1.11
CA LEU A 148 -10.54 -23.79 -1.15
C LEU A 148 -11.84 -24.07 -1.92
N ALA A 149 -11.77 -24.72 -3.08
CA ALA A 149 -12.95 -25.12 -3.85
C ALA A 149 -13.88 -26.08 -3.06
N ALA A 150 -13.30 -26.95 -2.22
CA ALA A 150 -14.04 -27.86 -1.36
C ALA A 150 -14.55 -27.21 -0.04
N SER A 151 -14.22 -25.94 0.23
CA SER A 151 -14.49 -25.29 1.51
C SER A 151 -15.87 -24.62 1.63
N GLY A 152 -16.68 -24.66 0.56
CA GLY A 152 -18.03 -24.07 0.54
C GLY A 152 -18.09 -22.61 0.07
N VAL A 153 -17.01 -22.06 -0.50
CA VAL A 153 -17.04 -20.78 -1.21
C VAL A 153 -18.00 -20.84 -2.42
N THR A 154 -18.66 -19.72 -2.74
CA THR A 154 -19.63 -19.64 -3.85
C THR A 154 -19.02 -19.17 -5.17
N GLY A 155 -17.84 -18.56 -5.10
CA GLY A 155 -17.10 -18.05 -6.25
C GLY A 155 -15.62 -18.30 -6.09
N LEU A 156 -14.96 -18.64 -7.20
CA LEU A 156 -13.52 -18.86 -7.26
C LEU A 156 -13.00 -18.40 -8.62
N ALA A 157 -12.00 -17.53 -8.62
CA ALA A 157 -11.27 -17.11 -9.81
C ALA A 157 -9.77 -17.10 -9.52
N MET A 158 -8.94 -17.25 -10.56
CA MET A 158 -7.50 -17.31 -10.40
C MET A 158 -6.80 -16.61 -11.55
N GLU A 159 -5.74 -15.90 -11.21
CA GLU A 159 -4.86 -15.20 -12.13
C GLU A 159 -3.44 -15.70 -11.94
N HIS A 160 -2.89 -16.38 -12.96
CA HIS A 160 -1.54 -16.96 -12.90
C HIS A 160 -0.46 -15.91 -13.13
N GLY A 161 0.67 -16.09 -12.47
CA GLY A 161 1.87 -15.31 -12.71
C GLY A 161 3.13 -16.10 -12.37
N TYR A 162 4.27 -15.46 -12.57
CA TYR A 162 5.57 -16.08 -12.35
C TYR A 162 6.55 -15.10 -11.71
N LYS A 163 7.62 -15.61 -11.12
CA LYS A 163 8.81 -14.79 -10.85
C LYS A 163 9.69 -14.75 -12.09
N SER A 164 10.17 -13.56 -12.45
CA SER A 164 11.11 -13.39 -13.53
C SER A 164 12.53 -13.37 -12.99
N TYR A 165 13.47 -13.93 -13.74
CA TYR A 165 14.90 -13.83 -13.48
C TYR A 165 15.57 -13.17 -14.69
N PRO A 166 16.31 -12.05 -14.51
CA PRO A 166 16.76 -11.43 -13.27
C PRO A 166 15.86 -10.27 -12.78
N ASP A 167 14.60 -10.54 -12.44
CA ASP A 167 13.58 -9.55 -12.03
C ASP A 167 13.18 -8.53 -13.12
N GLU A 168 13.06 -8.99 -14.37
CA GLU A 168 12.60 -8.16 -15.49
C GLU A 168 11.09 -8.27 -15.73
N GLU A 169 10.43 -7.16 -16.07
CA GLU A 169 9.03 -7.14 -16.50
C GLU A 169 8.89 -7.22 -18.04
N ALA A 170 7.68 -7.28 -18.59
CA ALA A 170 7.46 -7.64 -20.00
C ALA A 170 8.01 -6.61 -21.01
N PHE A 171 8.20 -5.34 -20.62
CA PHE A 171 8.91 -4.37 -21.45
C PHE A 171 10.42 -4.55 -21.45
N GLY A 172 10.98 -5.37 -20.54
CA GLY A 172 12.41 -5.72 -20.45
C GLY A 172 13.21 -4.81 -19.53
N TYR A 173 12.58 -4.14 -18.56
CA TYR A 173 13.28 -3.37 -17.51
C TYR A 173 13.26 -4.14 -16.19
N ARG A 174 14.27 -3.88 -15.36
CA ARG A 174 14.26 -4.37 -13.98
C ARG A 174 13.13 -3.75 -13.17
N ASP A 175 12.28 -4.60 -12.60
CA ASP A 175 11.28 -4.18 -11.63
C ASP A 175 11.80 -4.37 -10.20
N GLY A 176 11.30 -3.56 -9.25
CA GLY A 176 11.67 -3.64 -7.85
C GLY A 176 13.02 -3.00 -7.49
N VAL A 177 13.69 -2.33 -8.43
CA VAL A 177 15.03 -1.70 -8.24
C VAL A 177 15.09 -0.82 -6.99
N ARG A 178 14.08 0.04 -6.77
CA ARG A 178 13.98 0.89 -5.58
C ARG A 178 12.70 0.60 -4.82
N ASN A 179 12.69 -0.57 -4.19
CA ASN A 179 11.63 -0.99 -3.27
C ASN A 179 12.01 -0.67 -1.81
N ILE A 180 11.05 -0.74 -0.89
CA ILE A 180 11.28 -0.40 0.53
C ILE A 180 12.30 -1.37 1.15
N PRO A 181 13.43 -0.88 1.68
CA PRO A 181 14.43 -1.71 2.32
C PRO A 181 13.89 -2.29 3.63
N VAL A 182 14.40 -3.46 4.04
CA VAL A 182 13.94 -4.19 5.24
C VAL A 182 13.86 -3.29 6.47
N SER A 183 14.88 -2.45 6.68
CA SER A 183 15.00 -1.52 7.81
C SER A 183 13.89 -0.48 7.92
N SER A 184 13.18 -0.19 6.82
CA SER A 184 12.15 0.85 6.77
C SER A 184 10.74 0.29 6.58
N ARG A 185 10.58 -1.04 6.52
CA ARG A 185 9.25 -1.65 6.24
C ARG A 185 8.25 -1.39 7.36
N ASN A 186 8.71 -1.34 8.61
CA ASN A 186 7.84 -1.05 9.75
C ASN A 186 7.20 0.33 9.64
N ASP A 187 7.82 1.26 8.92
CA ASP A 187 7.35 2.63 8.81
C ASP A 187 6.28 2.84 7.74
N PHE A 188 6.26 1.98 6.73
CA PHE A 188 5.47 2.21 5.53
C PHE A 188 4.58 1.04 5.11
N VAL A 189 4.93 -0.19 5.50
CA VAL A 189 4.26 -1.41 5.03
C VAL A 189 3.21 -1.87 6.02
N PHE A 190 3.50 -1.79 7.32
CA PHE A 190 2.65 -2.38 8.35
C PHE A 190 1.94 -1.31 9.18
N ILE A 191 0.67 -1.57 9.52
CA ILE A 191 -0.12 -0.71 10.40
C ILE A 191 0.57 -0.62 11.74
N ASP A 192 0.77 0.61 12.20
CA ASP A 192 1.39 0.92 13.48
C ASP A 192 0.39 1.68 14.34
N ALA A 193 0.22 1.23 15.59
CA ALA A 193 -0.75 1.79 16.52
C ALA A 193 -0.54 3.30 16.75
N ASP A 194 0.70 3.79 16.59
CA ASP A 194 1.03 5.19 16.84
C ASP A 194 0.82 6.09 15.62
N ARG A 195 0.83 5.54 14.41
CA ARG A 195 0.64 6.30 13.16
C ARG A 195 -0.77 6.15 12.59
N ASN A 196 -1.44 5.06 12.94
CA ASN A 196 -2.72 4.64 12.40
C ASN A 196 -3.76 4.49 13.52
N ALA A 197 -3.89 5.49 14.40
CA ALA A 197 -4.82 5.54 15.54
C ALA A 197 -6.26 5.11 15.25
N GLU A 198 -6.73 5.37 14.03
CA GLU A 198 -8.08 5.08 13.56
C GLU A 198 -8.31 3.59 13.32
N GLU A 199 -7.25 2.81 13.17
CA GLU A 199 -7.33 1.40 12.84
C GLU A 199 -7.71 0.56 14.06
N PRO A 200 -8.57 -0.47 13.90
CA PRO A 200 -8.90 -1.38 14.99
C PRO A 200 -7.67 -2.14 15.49
N ASP A 201 -7.56 -2.39 16.80
CA ASP A 201 -6.41 -3.07 17.43
C ASP A 201 -5.96 -4.36 16.74
N TRP A 202 -6.92 -5.14 16.20
CA TRP A 202 -6.64 -6.43 15.56
C TRP A 202 -5.89 -6.29 14.23
N THR A 203 -5.86 -5.08 13.66
CA THR A 203 -5.21 -4.79 12.37
C THR A 203 -3.74 -4.38 12.53
N HIS A 204 -3.29 -4.03 13.74
CA HIS A 204 -1.90 -3.62 13.99
C HIS A 204 -0.93 -4.72 13.56
N HIS A 205 0.16 -4.33 12.89
CA HIS A 205 1.11 -5.20 12.18
C HIS A 205 0.56 -5.92 10.93
N GLY A 206 -0.72 -5.74 10.59
CA GLY A 206 -1.28 -6.06 9.28
C GLY A 206 -0.86 -5.04 8.21
N THR A 207 -1.35 -5.21 6.99
CA THR A 207 -1.05 -4.31 5.86
C THR A 207 -2.21 -4.27 4.88
N TYR A 208 -2.41 -3.14 4.21
CA TYR A 208 -3.27 -3.07 3.05
C TYR A 208 -2.54 -3.57 1.81
N MET A 209 -3.24 -4.36 1.00
CA MET A 209 -2.81 -4.79 -0.33
C MET A 209 -3.64 -4.07 -1.40
N ALA A 210 -2.96 -3.42 -2.35
CA ALA A 210 -3.59 -2.94 -3.58
C ALA A 210 -3.18 -3.87 -4.72
N TYR A 211 -4.17 -4.44 -5.43
CA TYR A 211 -4.00 -5.33 -6.56
C TYR A 211 -4.45 -4.63 -7.85
N MET A 212 -3.67 -4.78 -8.93
CA MET A 212 -4.10 -4.43 -10.28
C MET A 212 -3.62 -5.48 -11.28
N ARG A 213 -4.47 -5.86 -12.24
CA ARG A 213 -4.04 -6.59 -13.43
C ARG A 213 -3.78 -5.57 -14.55
N ILE A 214 -2.53 -5.46 -14.97
CA ILE A 214 -2.07 -4.46 -15.93
C ILE A 214 -1.56 -5.17 -17.18
N ALA A 215 -2.32 -5.09 -18.27
CA ALA A 215 -1.87 -5.56 -19.59
C ALA A 215 -0.87 -4.57 -20.18
N GLN A 216 0.18 -5.07 -20.81
CA GLN A 216 1.26 -4.28 -21.42
C GLN A 216 1.24 -4.42 -22.95
N ASN A 217 1.17 -3.30 -23.66
CA ASN A 217 1.19 -3.26 -25.12
C ASN A 217 2.63 -3.32 -25.65
N LEU A 218 3.18 -4.53 -25.71
CA LEU A 218 4.58 -4.72 -26.10
C LEU A 218 4.87 -4.26 -27.54
N ALA A 219 3.94 -4.45 -28.47
CA ALA A 219 4.12 -4.04 -29.86
C ALA A 219 4.25 -2.52 -29.98
N ALA A 220 3.39 -1.76 -29.29
CA ALA A 220 3.49 -0.30 -29.24
C ALA A 220 4.79 0.14 -28.57
N PHE A 221 5.20 -0.54 -27.48
CA PHE A 221 6.44 -0.20 -26.79
C PHE A 221 7.68 -0.46 -27.67
N GLN A 222 7.75 -1.59 -28.36
CA GLN A 222 8.85 -1.95 -29.25
C GLN A 222 8.96 -1.04 -30.48
N ALA A 223 7.87 -0.41 -30.91
CA ALA A 223 7.89 0.58 -31.98
C ALA A 223 8.54 1.91 -31.57
N ILE A 224 8.72 2.16 -30.26
CA ILE A 224 9.40 3.35 -29.73
C ILE A 224 10.92 3.15 -29.83
N PRO A 225 11.70 4.16 -30.27
CA PRO A 225 13.17 4.10 -30.24
C PRO A 225 13.72 3.80 -28.84
N ALA A 226 14.81 3.03 -28.73
CA ALA A 226 15.32 2.57 -27.43
C ALA A 226 15.60 3.71 -26.42
N ALA A 227 16.23 4.81 -26.86
CA ALA A 227 16.47 5.96 -25.99
C ALA A 227 15.16 6.61 -25.48
N GLU A 228 14.10 6.53 -26.28
CA GLU A 228 12.79 7.06 -25.93
C GLU A 228 12.02 6.10 -25.00
N GLN A 229 12.21 4.78 -25.13
CA GLN A 229 11.73 3.80 -24.16
C GLN A 229 12.32 4.05 -22.77
N ASP A 230 13.63 4.27 -22.71
CA ASP A 230 14.34 4.59 -21.47
C ASP A 230 13.74 5.86 -20.82
N GLN A 231 13.43 6.89 -21.62
CA GLN A 231 12.80 8.12 -21.11
C GLN A 231 11.33 7.92 -20.69
N VAL A 232 10.59 6.99 -21.29
CA VAL A 232 9.24 6.62 -20.80
C VAL A 232 9.32 6.00 -19.40
N ILE A 233 10.31 5.14 -19.16
CA ILE A 233 10.50 4.50 -17.85
C ILE A 233 11.19 5.42 -16.84
N GLY A 234 12.16 6.22 -17.30
CA GLY A 234 13.07 7.01 -16.47
C GLY A 234 14.30 6.22 -15.96
N ARG A 235 14.54 5.03 -16.50
CA ARG A 235 15.71 4.18 -16.24
C ARG A 235 16.18 3.52 -17.52
N ASP A 236 17.44 3.12 -17.55
CA ASP A 236 17.93 2.18 -18.54
C ASP A 236 17.63 0.71 -18.15
N ARG A 237 17.96 -0.21 -19.06
CA ARG A 237 17.75 -1.67 -18.90
C ARG A 237 18.48 -2.28 -17.71
N THR A 238 19.60 -1.68 -17.29
CA THR A 238 20.35 -2.14 -16.11
C THR A 238 19.66 -1.77 -14.80
N GLY A 239 18.63 -0.93 -14.88
CA GLY A 239 17.92 -0.37 -13.74
C GLY A 239 18.53 0.92 -13.23
N ARG A 240 19.51 1.52 -13.91
CA ARG A 240 20.10 2.81 -13.52
C ARG A 240 19.16 3.96 -13.91
N ARG A 241 18.99 4.95 -13.03
CA ARG A 241 18.26 6.20 -13.33
C ARG A 241 19.05 7.04 -14.34
N LEU A 242 18.38 7.60 -15.36
CA LEU A 242 19.06 8.16 -16.53
C LEU A 242 20.00 9.33 -16.25
N ASP A 243 19.70 10.13 -15.23
CA ASP A 243 20.51 11.29 -14.81
C ASP A 243 21.72 10.91 -13.94
N LEU A 244 21.89 9.63 -13.59
CA LEU A 244 22.90 9.19 -12.64
C LEU A 244 24.09 8.50 -13.32
N PRO A 245 25.30 8.65 -12.76
CA PRO A 245 26.47 7.96 -13.26
C PRO A 245 26.32 6.43 -13.10
N GLU A 246 27.02 5.70 -13.97
CA GLU A 246 27.10 4.24 -13.89
C GLU A 246 27.61 3.77 -12.51
N GLY A 247 27.06 2.67 -12.02
CA GLY A 247 27.41 2.11 -10.71
C GLY A 247 26.70 2.74 -9.50
N THR A 248 25.89 3.80 -9.71
CA THR A 248 25.06 4.35 -8.63
C THR A 248 24.05 3.31 -8.14
N LYS A 249 24.10 2.96 -6.86
CA LYS A 249 23.19 1.97 -6.27
C LYS A 249 21.82 2.62 -6.05
N ALA A 250 20.75 1.87 -6.33
CA ALA A 250 19.36 2.33 -6.20
C ALA A 250 19.01 2.93 -4.82
N LYS A 251 19.59 2.37 -3.75
CA LYS A 251 19.40 2.85 -2.37
C LYS A 251 20.07 4.21 -2.09
N ASP A 252 21.10 4.54 -2.85
CA ASP A 252 21.92 5.73 -2.67
C ASP A 252 21.53 6.84 -3.67
N GLU A 253 20.46 6.64 -4.44
CA GLU A 253 20.01 7.62 -5.45
C GLU A 253 19.52 8.92 -4.79
N PRO A 254 20.07 10.09 -5.17
CA PRO A 254 19.65 11.37 -4.61
C PRO A 254 18.28 11.83 -5.16
N SER A 255 17.82 12.97 -4.66
CA SER A 255 16.76 13.77 -5.30
C SER A 255 17.06 14.06 -6.77
N PHE A 256 16.05 14.32 -7.59
CA PHE A 256 16.29 14.78 -8.96
C PHE A 256 16.89 16.20 -8.95
N ALA A 257 17.99 16.39 -9.69
CA ALA A 257 18.66 17.69 -9.80
C ALA A 257 18.35 18.41 -11.12
N THR A 258 17.83 17.69 -12.11
CA THR A 258 17.54 18.18 -13.47
C THR A 258 16.19 17.63 -13.93
N ASP A 259 15.72 18.06 -15.10
CA ASP A 259 14.48 17.54 -15.74
C ASP A 259 14.70 16.24 -16.54
N ASP A 260 15.86 15.61 -16.37
CA ASP A 260 16.18 14.28 -16.87
C ASP A 260 16.13 13.28 -15.70
N PRO A 261 15.50 12.09 -15.83
CA PRO A 261 14.54 11.72 -16.88
C PRO A 261 13.33 12.66 -16.91
N ARG A 262 12.62 12.72 -18.05
CA ARG A 262 11.46 13.61 -18.24
C ARG A 262 10.48 13.60 -17.06
N LEU A 263 9.82 14.74 -16.83
CA LEU A 263 8.86 14.92 -15.73
C LEU A 263 7.70 13.92 -15.76
N ASP A 264 7.30 13.47 -16.96
CA ASP A 264 6.24 12.50 -17.20
C ASP A 264 6.72 11.03 -17.18
N SER A 265 8.02 10.79 -17.04
CA SER A 265 8.58 9.43 -16.96
C SER A 265 8.03 8.67 -15.76
N HIS A 266 7.87 7.35 -15.89
CA HIS A 266 7.25 6.52 -14.87
C HIS A 266 7.91 6.69 -13.50
N VAL A 267 9.25 6.56 -13.44
CA VAL A 267 10.01 6.68 -12.18
C VAL A 267 9.87 8.06 -11.54
N ARG A 268 9.68 9.12 -12.33
CA ARG A 268 9.51 10.49 -11.81
C ARG A 268 8.09 10.74 -11.31
N LYS A 269 7.10 10.10 -11.93
CA LYS A 269 5.71 10.18 -11.48
C LYS A 269 5.45 9.34 -10.24
N VAL A 270 5.98 8.12 -10.14
CA VAL A 270 5.70 7.22 -9.00
C VAL A 270 6.68 7.37 -7.82
N GLY A 271 7.73 8.18 -7.98
CA GLY A 271 8.76 8.43 -6.98
C GLY A 271 9.45 9.77 -7.26
N PRO A 272 8.74 10.89 -7.09
CA PRO A 272 9.12 12.24 -7.54
C PRO A 272 10.35 12.83 -6.88
N ARG A 273 10.83 12.28 -5.76
CA ARG A 273 12.09 12.58 -5.05
C ARG A 273 12.57 14.04 -5.14
N GLY A 274 12.44 14.79 -4.07
CA GLY A 274 13.02 16.13 -4.03
C GLY A 274 12.74 16.87 -2.74
N PHE A 275 13.57 17.88 -2.48
CA PHE A 275 13.26 18.90 -1.47
C PHE A 275 11.95 19.63 -1.77
N GLU A 276 11.55 19.74 -3.05
CA GLU A 276 10.29 20.36 -3.48
C GLU A 276 9.04 19.61 -3.00
N HIS A 277 9.12 18.28 -2.80
CA HIS A 277 7.95 17.43 -2.54
C HIS A 277 7.99 16.68 -1.20
N ARG A 278 9.08 16.82 -0.42
CA ARG A 278 9.32 16.18 0.90
C ARG A 278 8.78 14.74 0.95
N ASP A 279 9.42 13.87 0.16
CA ASP A 279 8.93 12.53 -0.14
C ASP A 279 9.17 11.53 1.00
N GLU A 280 8.10 11.22 1.74
CA GLU A 280 8.03 10.08 2.67
C GLU A 280 7.02 9.03 2.23
N THR A 281 6.35 9.20 1.08
CA THR A 281 5.26 8.29 0.69
C THR A 281 5.82 7.13 -0.10
N GLN A 282 5.80 5.93 0.50
CA GLN A 282 6.33 4.73 -0.12
C GLN A 282 5.29 3.61 -0.13
N ILE A 283 5.39 2.71 -1.11
CA ILE A 283 4.63 1.46 -1.17
C ILE A 283 5.60 0.30 -1.41
N PHE A 284 5.37 -0.84 -0.77
CA PHE A 284 6.19 -2.04 -0.99
C PHE A 284 5.60 -2.86 -2.14
N ARG A 285 6.26 -2.84 -3.30
CA ARG A 285 5.76 -3.47 -4.53
C ARG A 285 6.21 -4.92 -4.63
N ARG A 286 5.31 -5.82 -5.03
CA ARG A 286 5.62 -7.24 -5.19
C ARG A 286 4.65 -7.93 -6.16
N GLY A 287 4.58 -7.40 -7.38
CA GLY A 287 3.79 -8.01 -8.44
C GLY A 287 4.33 -9.34 -8.95
N LEU A 288 3.53 -9.94 -9.83
CA LEU A 288 3.87 -11.13 -10.62
C LEU A 288 3.62 -10.81 -12.09
N PRO A 289 4.65 -10.85 -12.94
CA PRO A 289 4.43 -10.89 -14.38
C PRO A 289 3.47 -12.02 -14.78
N PHE A 290 2.72 -11.82 -15.86
CA PHE A 290 1.85 -12.85 -16.44
C PHE A 290 1.95 -12.83 -17.96
N PHE A 291 1.63 -13.97 -18.56
CA PHE A 291 1.30 -14.08 -19.97
C PHE A 291 0.18 -15.11 -20.14
N GLU A 292 -0.60 -14.97 -21.19
CA GLU A 292 -1.67 -15.88 -21.58
C GLU A 292 -1.93 -15.79 -23.08
N VAL A 293 -2.65 -16.78 -23.61
CA VAL A 293 -3.23 -16.68 -24.95
C VAL A 293 -4.73 -16.46 -24.80
N ARG A 294 -5.22 -15.31 -25.26
CA ARG A 294 -6.63 -14.91 -25.25
C ARG A 294 -7.03 -14.53 -26.66
N ASP A 295 -8.08 -15.17 -27.18
CA ASP A 295 -8.61 -14.94 -28.53
C ASP A 295 -7.54 -15.04 -29.65
N GLY A 296 -6.60 -15.98 -29.50
CA GLY A 296 -5.50 -16.20 -30.45
C GLY A 296 -4.36 -15.17 -30.37
N GLN A 297 -4.42 -14.23 -29.42
CA GLN A 297 -3.38 -13.23 -29.17
C GLN A 297 -2.65 -13.52 -27.86
N VAL A 298 -1.34 -13.27 -27.85
CA VAL A 298 -0.56 -13.28 -26.61
C VAL A 298 -0.87 -11.98 -25.87
N VAL A 299 -1.42 -12.11 -24.66
CA VAL A 299 -1.55 -10.99 -23.72
C VAL A 299 -0.58 -11.23 -22.58
N GLN A 300 0.18 -10.20 -22.24
CA GLN A 300 1.14 -10.25 -21.15
C GLN A 300 1.14 -8.93 -20.39
N GLY A 301 1.68 -8.97 -19.19
CA GLY A 301 1.73 -7.78 -18.36
C GLY A 301 2.17 -8.07 -16.94
N LEU A 302 1.70 -7.23 -16.02
CA LEU A 302 2.00 -7.31 -14.60
C LEU A 302 0.71 -7.45 -13.79
N GLN A 303 0.63 -8.50 -12.98
CA GLN A 303 -0.26 -8.51 -11.83
C GLN A 303 0.41 -7.72 -10.72
N PHE A 304 0.18 -6.42 -10.71
CA PHE A 304 0.70 -5.51 -9.71
C PHE A 304 0.09 -5.84 -8.34
N ALA A 305 0.94 -5.92 -7.34
CA ALA A 305 0.54 -5.88 -5.95
C ALA A 305 1.46 -4.94 -5.18
N SER A 306 0.88 -4.09 -4.34
CA SER A 306 1.62 -3.31 -3.36
C SER A 306 1.08 -3.53 -1.95
N PHE A 307 1.95 -3.33 -0.97
CA PHE A 307 1.65 -3.42 0.45
C PHE A 307 2.03 -2.13 1.15
N GLN A 308 1.12 -1.62 1.98
CA GLN A 308 1.25 -0.33 2.64
C GLN A 308 0.43 -0.26 3.95
N ALA A 309 0.84 0.58 4.89
CA ALA A 309 0.15 0.77 6.16
C ALA A 309 -1.18 1.52 6.00
N SER A 310 -1.30 2.38 4.98
CA SER A 310 -2.53 3.09 4.62
C SER A 310 -2.78 3.04 3.12
N LEU A 311 -4.06 2.87 2.72
CA LEU A 311 -4.46 3.01 1.31
C LEU A 311 -4.23 4.43 0.75
N ASP A 312 -4.09 5.45 1.60
CA ASP A 312 -3.75 6.81 1.17
C ASP A 312 -2.34 6.87 0.53
N GLN A 313 -1.42 5.96 0.91
CA GLN A 313 -0.10 5.86 0.29
C GLN A 313 -0.23 5.40 -1.17
N PHE A 314 -1.08 4.40 -1.44
CA PHE A 314 -1.36 3.96 -2.80
C PHE A 314 -2.07 5.06 -3.60
N ASP A 315 -3.07 5.70 -3.00
CA ASP A 315 -3.81 6.80 -3.63
C ASP A 315 -2.90 7.97 -4.02
N ALA A 316 -1.95 8.35 -3.16
CA ALA A 316 -0.97 9.38 -3.47
C ALA A 316 -0.16 9.04 -4.72
N VAL A 317 0.41 7.84 -4.75
CA VAL A 317 1.26 7.37 -5.86
C VAL A 317 0.44 7.28 -7.15
N PHE A 318 -0.74 6.67 -7.09
CA PHE A 318 -1.52 6.36 -8.27
C PHE A 318 -2.34 7.56 -8.77
N ASN A 319 -3.23 8.12 -7.95
CA ASN A 319 -4.16 9.16 -8.39
C ASN A 319 -3.55 10.55 -8.38
N ARG A 320 -2.77 10.88 -7.35
CA ARG A 320 -2.28 12.26 -7.13
C ARG A 320 -0.94 12.54 -7.78
N TRP A 321 -0.16 11.49 -8.08
CA TRP A 321 1.07 11.63 -8.83
C TRP A 321 0.93 11.06 -10.25
N MET A 322 0.80 9.74 -10.40
CA MET A 322 0.84 9.06 -11.71
C MET A 322 -0.24 9.57 -12.68
N LEU A 323 -1.49 9.71 -12.22
CA LEU A 323 -2.62 10.15 -13.06
C LEU A 323 -2.89 11.66 -13.03
N ASN A 324 -2.12 12.44 -12.25
CA ASN A 324 -2.34 13.87 -12.13
C ASN A 324 -1.56 14.63 -13.21
N PRO A 325 -2.22 15.37 -14.13
CA PRO A 325 -1.54 16.11 -15.18
C PRO A 325 -0.71 17.30 -14.68
N ASP A 326 -0.94 17.74 -13.44
CA ASP A 326 -0.25 18.88 -12.84
C ASP A 326 0.84 18.49 -11.83
N PHE A 327 1.21 17.20 -11.81
CA PHE A 327 2.26 16.67 -10.95
C PHE A 327 3.43 16.11 -11.78
N PRO A 328 4.71 16.30 -11.38
CA PRO A 328 5.19 17.10 -10.23
C PRO A 328 5.12 18.62 -10.45
N ARG A 329 4.88 19.06 -11.69
CA ARG A 329 4.66 20.46 -12.04
C ARG A 329 3.42 20.60 -12.92
N SER A 330 2.75 21.74 -12.84
CA SER A 330 1.58 22.03 -13.67
C SER A 330 1.86 21.84 -15.16
N GLY A 331 0.94 21.20 -15.87
CA GLY A 331 1.06 20.91 -17.30
C GLY A 331 2.06 19.80 -17.68
N THR A 332 2.58 19.02 -16.72
CA THR A 332 3.47 17.87 -17.02
C THR A 332 2.76 16.79 -17.83
N GLY A 333 1.45 16.62 -17.63
CA GLY A 333 0.70 15.47 -18.13
C GLY A 333 0.75 14.28 -17.17
N VAL A 334 0.00 13.24 -17.52
CA VAL A 334 -0.02 11.98 -16.76
C VAL A 334 1.20 11.14 -17.10
N ASP A 335 1.42 10.06 -16.34
CA ASP A 335 2.49 9.10 -16.57
C ASP A 335 2.57 8.63 -18.03
N ALA A 336 3.79 8.63 -18.59
CA ALA A 336 4.05 8.34 -19.99
C ALA A 336 3.56 6.94 -20.42
N LEU A 337 3.53 5.94 -19.52
CA LEU A 337 2.98 4.62 -19.80
C LEU A 337 1.46 4.69 -20.05
N VAL A 338 0.77 5.52 -19.28
CA VAL A 338 -0.68 5.74 -19.40
C VAL A 338 -0.99 6.61 -20.61
N ALA A 339 -0.32 7.77 -20.72
CA ALA A 339 -0.57 8.76 -21.77
C ALA A 339 -0.40 8.19 -23.18
N ARG A 340 0.50 7.21 -23.35
CA ARG A 340 0.82 6.58 -24.64
C ARG A 340 0.06 5.27 -24.88
N GLY A 341 -0.86 4.88 -23.98
CA GLY A 341 -1.61 3.62 -24.09
C GLY A 341 -0.72 2.38 -24.05
N LEU A 342 0.42 2.46 -23.36
CA LEU A 342 1.36 1.34 -23.23
C LEU A 342 0.89 0.34 -22.19
N ILE A 343 0.11 0.79 -21.21
CA ILE A 343 -0.50 -0.06 -20.19
C ILE A 343 -2.02 0.07 -20.19
N THR A 344 -2.71 -1.00 -19.82
CA THR A 344 -4.16 -1.02 -19.60
C THR A 344 -4.47 -1.74 -18.30
N ILE A 345 -5.15 -1.07 -17.38
CA ILE A 345 -5.62 -1.68 -16.13
C ILE A 345 -6.92 -2.41 -16.44
N GLU A 346 -6.88 -3.74 -16.40
CA GLU A 346 -8.04 -4.60 -16.68
C GLU A 346 -8.88 -4.81 -15.41
N LYS A 347 -8.20 -5.03 -14.27
CA LYS A 347 -8.83 -5.37 -13.00
C LYS A 347 -8.13 -4.69 -11.83
N TRP A 348 -8.84 -4.47 -10.73
CA TRP A 348 -8.28 -3.95 -9.49
C TRP A 348 -8.99 -4.48 -8.24
N GLY A 349 -8.32 -4.43 -7.09
CA GLY A 349 -8.93 -4.77 -5.80
C GLY A 349 -8.11 -4.26 -4.62
N PHE A 350 -8.77 -3.93 -3.51
CA PHE A 350 -8.14 -3.57 -2.26
C PHE A 350 -8.48 -4.61 -1.19
N TYR A 351 -7.47 -5.01 -0.43
CA TYR A 351 -7.60 -6.05 0.58
C TYR A 351 -6.80 -5.70 1.82
N PHE A 352 -7.18 -6.25 2.96
CA PHE A 352 -6.44 -6.12 4.21
C PHE A 352 -5.84 -7.48 4.58
N VAL A 353 -4.52 -7.55 4.69
CA VAL A 353 -3.78 -8.74 5.12
C VAL A 353 -3.53 -8.61 6.62
N PRO A 354 -4.12 -9.47 7.47
CA PRO A 354 -4.03 -9.34 8.91
C PRO A 354 -2.61 -9.67 9.42
N PRO A 355 -2.29 -9.25 10.66
CA PRO A 355 -1.06 -9.66 11.32
C PRO A 355 -1.00 -11.18 11.53
N ASP A 356 0.22 -11.68 11.76
CA ASP A 356 0.45 -13.09 12.06
C ASP A 356 0.26 -13.37 13.56
N THR A 357 -0.83 -14.03 13.94
CA THR A 357 -1.17 -14.34 15.33
C THR A 357 -1.05 -15.82 15.65
N ASP A 358 -1.05 -16.18 16.93
CA ASP A 358 -1.11 -17.58 17.33
C ASP A 358 -2.53 -18.08 17.04
N GLY A 359 -2.68 -18.97 16.06
CA GLY A 359 -3.96 -19.49 15.59
C GLY A 359 -4.22 -19.22 14.10
N PRO A 360 -5.44 -19.51 13.62
CA PRO A 360 -5.80 -19.30 12.22
C PRO A 360 -5.72 -17.82 11.81
N ILE A 361 -5.25 -17.56 10.60
CA ILE A 361 -5.13 -16.20 10.05
C ILE A 361 -6.48 -15.48 10.09
N GLY A 362 -6.46 -14.21 10.52
CA GLY A 362 -7.65 -13.36 10.59
C GLY A 362 -8.52 -13.58 11.83
N MET A 363 -8.31 -14.64 12.63
CA MET A 363 -9.14 -14.89 13.82
C MET A 363 -9.10 -13.77 14.85
N GLY A 364 -8.02 -12.99 14.89
CA GLY A 364 -7.90 -11.82 15.76
C GLY A 364 -8.99 -10.76 15.57
N MET A 365 -9.65 -10.70 14.40
CA MET A 365 -10.73 -9.74 14.14
C MET A 365 -11.99 -9.97 15.00
N PHE A 366 -12.14 -11.18 15.55
CA PHE A 366 -13.25 -11.55 16.43
C PHE A 366 -12.88 -11.48 17.91
N ALA A 367 -11.63 -11.13 18.23
CA ALA A 367 -11.21 -10.95 19.61
C ALA A 367 -11.84 -9.67 20.18
N PRO A 368 -12.18 -9.65 21.48
CA PRO A 368 -12.61 -8.40 22.11
C PRO A 368 -11.50 -7.35 22.02
N ALA A 369 -11.90 -6.09 21.90
CA ALA A 369 -10.97 -4.96 21.94
C ALA A 369 -10.10 -5.05 23.21
N LYS A 370 -8.80 -4.76 23.08
CA LYS A 370 -7.90 -4.84 24.22
C LYS A 370 -8.16 -3.65 25.13
N GLU A 371 -8.34 -3.90 26.42
CA GLU A 371 -8.35 -2.82 27.40
C GLU A 371 -6.95 -2.20 27.45
N THR A 372 -6.84 -0.97 26.98
CA THR A 372 -5.62 -0.18 27.09
C THR A 372 -5.62 0.62 28.38
N ARG A 373 -4.48 0.63 29.08
CA ARG A 373 -4.32 1.48 30.26
C ARG A 373 -4.45 2.93 29.83
N LYS A 374 -5.24 3.74 30.55
CA LYS A 374 -5.33 5.18 30.31
C LYS A 374 -3.94 5.81 30.37
N PRO A 375 -3.43 6.36 29.25
CA PRO A 375 -2.12 6.97 29.23
C PRO A 375 -2.17 8.35 29.90
N LYS A 376 -1.00 8.92 30.21
CA LYS A 376 -0.89 10.29 30.75
C LYS A 376 -0.69 11.33 29.64
N THR A 377 -0.18 10.89 28.51
CA THR A 377 0.12 11.67 27.31
C THR A 377 -0.47 10.97 26.10
N GLY A 378 -0.57 11.68 24.99
CA GLY A 378 -0.95 11.12 23.70
C GLY A 378 -0.42 11.95 22.55
N ARG A 379 -0.70 11.50 21.32
CA ARG A 379 -0.29 12.15 20.08
C ARG A 379 -1.52 12.49 19.24
N VAL A 380 -1.39 13.50 18.40
CA VAL A 380 -2.44 13.94 17.47
C VAL A 380 -2.03 13.56 16.07
N ALA A 381 -2.86 12.73 15.44
CA ALA A 381 -2.70 12.31 14.06
C ALA A 381 -3.58 13.19 13.17
N VAL A 382 -2.97 13.91 12.23
CA VAL A 382 -3.68 14.74 11.26
C VAL A 382 -3.93 13.95 9.99
N ARG A 383 -5.15 14.09 9.45
CA ARG A 383 -5.55 13.59 8.13
C ARG A 383 -5.98 14.78 7.28
N LYS A 384 -5.08 15.22 6.41
CA LYS A 384 -5.28 16.35 5.50
C LYS A 384 -6.06 15.90 4.28
N GLU A 385 -7.05 16.70 3.89
CA GLU A 385 -7.81 16.53 2.66
C GLU A 385 -7.87 17.86 1.90
N LEU A 386 -8.05 17.77 0.59
CA LEU A 386 -8.44 18.88 -0.27
C LEU A 386 -9.83 18.63 -0.82
N VAL A 387 -10.66 19.67 -0.80
CA VAL A 387 -12.04 19.60 -1.28
C VAL A 387 -12.35 20.75 -2.24
N ASP A 388 -13.30 20.56 -3.14
CA ASP A 388 -13.88 21.63 -3.95
C ASP A 388 -14.88 22.47 -3.14
N ALA A 389 -15.51 23.46 -3.79
CA ALA A 389 -16.52 24.31 -3.17
C ALA A 389 -17.78 23.57 -2.68
N ASN A 390 -18.00 22.34 -3.14
CA ASN A 390 -19.10 21.48 -2.73
C ASN A 390 -18.68 20.49 -1.63
N GLY A 391 -17.43 20.54 -1.17
CA GLY A 391 -16.89 19.59 -0.20
C GLY A 391 -16.48 18.24 -0.79
N THR A 392 -16.43 18.11 -2.12
CA THR A 392 -15.99 16.88 -2.81
C THR A 392 -14.48 16.83 -2.81
N ARG A 393 -13.88 15.69 -2.44
CA ARG A 393 -12.42 15.54 -2.46
C ARG A 393 -11.86 15.74 -3.87
N VAL A 394 -10.73 16.43 -3.95
CA VAL A 394 -10.02 16.69 -5.20
C VAL A 394 -8.54 16.34 -5.06
N ASN A 395 -7.91 16.03 -6.18
CA ASN A 395 -6.48 15.73 -6.21
C ASN A 395 -5.65 17.00 -6.00
N GLY A 396 -4.58 16.86 -5.25
CA GLY A 396 -3.58 17.90 -5.04
C GLY A 396 -2.44 17.36 -4.18
N ASP A 397 -1.37 18.15 -4.08
CA ASP A 397 -0.29 17.84 -3.13
C ASP A 397 -0.79 18.07 -1.71
N LEU A 398 -0.61 17.05 -0.86
CA LEU A 398 -0.98 17.09 0.56
C LEU A 398 0.24 17.19 1.47
N GLY A 399 1.46 17.22 0.90
CA GLY A 399 2.70 17.33 1.64
C GLY A 399 3.03 18.79 1.99
N GLY A 400 3.72 18.98 3.11
CA GLY A 400 4.29 20.28 3.46
C GLY A 400 3.36 21.22 4.25
N PHE A 401 2.15 20.79 4.63
CA PHE A 401 1.28 21.58 5.50
C PHE A 401 1.76 21.45 6.94
N THR A 402 2.11 22.58 7.57
CA THR A 402 2.61 22.60 8.95
C THR A 402 1.47 22.90 9.91
N PHE A 403 1.40 22.14 11.00
CA PHE A 403 0.40 22.30 12.04
C PHE A 403 1.05 22.62 13.38
N GLN A 404 0.37 23.44 14.17
CA GLN A 404 0.73 23.74 15.55
C GLN A 404 -0.47 23.40 16.44
N ILE A 405 -0.23 22.63 17.49
CA ILE A 405 -1.21 22.45 18.55
C ILE A 405 -1.09 23.62 19.51
N THR A 406 -2.22 24.19 19.94
CA THR A 406 -2.28 25.23 20.95
C THR A 406 -3.24 24.84 22.07
N ASP A 407 -3.02 25.38 23.26
CA ASP A 407 -4.03 25.38 24.32
C ASP A 407 -5.25 26.25 23.95
N LEU A 408 -6.24 26.33 24.83
CA LEU A 408 -7.46 27.12 24.60
C LEU A 408 -7.20 28.63 24.64
N GLU A 409 -6.08 29.05 25.24
CA GLU A 409 -5.58 30.42 25.29
C GLU A 409 -4.75 30.81 24.06
N GLY A 410 -4.44 29.85 23.17
CA GLY A 410 -3.69 30.04 21.93
C GLY A 410 -2.17 29.89 22.05
N ASN A 411 -1.65 29.41 23.19
CA ASN A 411 -0.22 29.17 23.37
C ASN A 411 0.19 27.84 22.72
N PRO A 412 1.34 27.77 22.02
CA PRO A 412 1.85 26.53 21.43
C PRO A 412 2.10 25.42 22.47
N VAL A 413 1.64 24.20 22.16
CA VAL A 413 1.90 22.99 22.93
C VAL A 413 2.65 21.99 22.04
N GLY A 414 3.93 21.76 22.36
CA GLY A 414 4.82 20.90 21.56
C GLY A 414 5.32 21.57 20.28
N GLU A 415 6.17 20.86 19.56
CA GLU A 415 6.73 21.32 18.28
C GLU A 415 5.69 21.25 17.14
N SER A 416 5.87 22.13 16.15
CA SER A 416 5.10 22.03 14.90
C SER A 416 5.48 20.78 14.12
N PHE A 417 4.53 20.21 13.41
CA PHE A 417 4.73 18.99 12.62
C PHE A 417 4.07 19.15 11.24
N THR A 418 4.53 18.39 10.25
CA THR A 418 4.19 18.63 8.85
C THR A 418 3.59 17.39 8.20
N SER A 419 2.60 17.57 7.33
CA SER A 419 2.03 16.46 6.56
C SER A 419 3.00 15.95 5.50
N ASN A 420 2.96 14.64 5.29
CA ASN A 420 3.58 13.99 4.14
C ASN A 420 2.66 14.07 2.90
N SER A 421 3.15 13.58 1.76
CA SER A 421 2.42 13.69 0.48
C SER A 421 1.12 12.87 0.44
N HIS A 422 0.90 11.90 1.33
CA HIS A 422 -0.40 11.22 1.48
C HIS A 422 -1.32 11.89 2.51
N GLY A 423 -0.95 13.07 3.01
CA GLY A 423 -1.79 13.92 3.86
C GLY A 423 -1.78 13.54 5.33
N HIS A 424 -0.81 12.74 5.78
CA HIS A 424 -0.71 12.33 7.18
C HIS A 424 0.36 13.14 7.89
N ALA A 425 0.07 13.59 9.12
CA ALA A 425 1.04 14.22 10.01
C ALA A 425 0.84 13.69 11.44
N LEU A 426 1.90 13.66 12.25
CA LEU A 426 1.83 13.16 13.62
C LEU A 426 2.60 14.07 14.58
N SER A 427 1.95 14.54 15.64
CA SER A 427 2.57 15.42 16.65
C SER A 427 3.58 14.67 17.53
N GLY A 428 4.37 15.40 18.32
CA GLY A 428 5.01 14.83 19.51
C GLY A 428 3.99 14.41 20.58
N GLU A 429 4.45 13.81 21.68
CA GLU A 429 3.58 13.53 22.83
C GLU A 429 3.19 14.84 23.55
N ILE A 430 1.91 14.97 23.89
CA ILE A 430 1.36 16.06 24.69
C ILE A 430 0.46 15.50 25.81
N PRO A 431 0.24 16.24 26.91
CA PRO A 431 -0.70 15.84 27.95
C PRO A 431 -2.12 15.63 27.40
N LEU A 432 -2.92 14.79 28.07
CA LEU A 432 -4.36 14.70 27.76
C LEU A 432 -5.05 16.01 28.14
N GLY A 433 -5.97 16.48 27.29
CA GLY A 433 -6.62 17.78 27.48
C GLY A 433 -7.42 18.24 26.26
N ASP A 434 -7.97 19.45 26.37
CA ASP A 434 -8.68 20.15 25.29
C ASP A 434 -7.72 21.13 24.61
N TYR A 435 -7.69 21.10 23.28
CA TYR A 435 -6.73 21.83 22.47
C TYR A 435 -7.35 22.36 21.19
N GLN A 436 -6.60 23.22 20.49
CA GLN A 436 -6.87 23.59 19.11
C GLN A 436 -5.70 23.15 18.22
N LEU A 437 -6.01 22.73 17.00
CA LEU A 437 -5.05 22.48 15.94
C LEU A 437 -5.14 23.62 14.93
N THR A 438 -4.04 24.34 14.74
CA THR A 438 -3.94 25.43 13.77
C THR A 438 -3.03 25.03 12.63
N GLU A 439 -3.52 25.16 11.40
CA GLU A 439 -2.68 25.08 10.20
C GLU A 439 -1.91 26.39 10.04
N LEU A 440 -0.59 26.31 10.05
CA LEU A 440 0.28 27.47 9.87
C LEU A 440 0.35 27.86 8.39
N PRO A 441 0.52 29.15 8.06
CA PRO A 441 0.68 29.60 6.69
C PRO A 441 1.82 28.84 5.99
N PRO A 442 1.61 28.37 4.74
CA PRO A 442 2.62 27.60 4.01
C PRO A 442 3.91 28.41 3.83
N GLN A 443 5.05 27.73 3.95
CA GLN A 443 6.39 28.30 3.74
C GLN A 443 7.13 27.46 2.69
N PRO A 444 7.37 27.97 1.46
CA PRO A 444 6.98 29.30 0.93
C PRO A 444 5.47 29.43 0.67
N PRO A 445 4.93 30.66 0.47
CA PRO A 445 3.52 30.88 0.18
C PRO A 445 3.07 30.07 -1.05
N GLN A 446 2.14 29.13 -0.87
CA GLN A 446 1.53 28.41 -1.99
C GLN A 446 0.37 29.23 -2.61
N PRO A 447 0.09 29.10 -3.93
CA PRO A 447 -1.09 29.72 -4.57
C PRO A 447 -2.38 29.38 -3.80
N PRO A 448 -3.44 30.21 -3.91
CA PRO A 448 -4.35 30.52 -2.81
C PRO A 448 -5.17 29.31 -2.34
N MET A 449 -4.59 28.53 -1.45
CA MET A 449 -5.30 27.67 -0.53
C MET A 449 -5.38 28.42 0.80
N PRO A 450 -6.54 28.99 1.17
CA PRO A 450 -6.69 29.54 2.52
C PRO A 450 -6.42 28.40 3.51
N ALA A 451 -5.58 28.68 4.51
CA ALA A 451 -5.34 27.74 5.60
C ALA A 451 -6.69 27.39 6.25
N ALA A 452 -6.87 26.13 6.62
CA ALA A 452 -8.04 25.74 7.40
C ALA A 452 -8.11 26.57 8.69
N GLY A 453 -9.32 26.97 9.08
CA GLY A 453 -9.53 27.58 10.39
C GLY A 453 -9.12 26.61 11.52
N PRO A 454 -8.80 27.10 12.73
CA PRO A 454 -8.45 26.26 13.85
C PRO A 454 -9.51 25.19 14.13
N VAL A 455 -9.07 23.95 14.39
CA VAL A 455 -9.94 22.81 14.70
C VAL A 455 -9.79 22.46 16.17
N SER A 456 -10.86 22.62 16.96
CA SER A 456 -10.87 22.19 18.35
C SER A 456 -10.99 20.67 18.47
N PHE A 457 -10.25 20.07 19.39
CA PHE A 457 -10.31 18.63 19.67
C PHE A 457 -10.01 18.34 21.15
N THR A 458 -10.41 17.16 21.63
CA THR A 458 -10.02 16.67 22.96
C THR A 458 -9.16 15.42 22.82
N LEU A 459 -7.96 15.43 23.37
CA LEU A 459 -7.11 14.26 23.47
C LEU A 459 -7.46 13.46 24.73
N ARG A 460 -8.20 12.36 24.57
CA ARG A 460 -8.68 11.51 25.69
C ARG A 460 -7.93 10.18 25.83
N SER A 461 -7.20 9.79 24.81
CA SER A 461 -6.51 8.50 24.66
C SER A 461 -5.07 8.71 24.23
N ALA A 462 -4.34 7.61 24.01
CA ALA A 462 -2.96 7.64 23.51
C ALA A 462 -2.86 8.40 22.18
N GLN A 463 -3.95 8.41 21.42
CA GLN A 463 -4.01 9.02 20.11
C GLN A 463 -5.38 9.68 19.89
N GLU A 464 -5.41 10.74 19.08
CA GLU A 464 -6.63 11.37 18.55
C GLU A 464 -6.42 11.70 17.06
N VAL A 465 -7.43 11.45 16.22
CA VAL A 465 -7.37 11.74 14.78
C VAL A 465 -8.14 13.01 14.46
N VAL A 466 -7.45 14.01 13.91
CA VAL A 466 -8.05 15.28 13.49
C VAL A 466 -8.03 15.39 11.97
N LYS A 467 -9.21 15.49 11.36
CA LYS A 467 -9.34 15.73 9.91
C LYS A 467 -9.28 17.22 9.61
N VAL A 468 -8.39 17.61 8.70
CA VAL A 468 -8.21 19.02 8.28
C VAL A 468 -8.50 19.14 6.79
N ARG A 469 -9.44 20.01 6.42
CA ARG A 469 -9.90 20.18 5.03
C ARG A 469 -9.60 21.58 4.55
N ASN A 470 -8.89 21.70 3.43
CA ASN A 470 -8.77 23.00 2.73
C ASN A 470 -9.60 22.93 1.47
N GLN A 471 -10.31 24.02 1.22
CA GLN A 471 -11.05 24.21 -0.01
C GLN A 471 -10.10 24.76 -1.09
N LEU A 472 -9.99 24.06 -2.21
CA LEU A 472 -9.29 24.57 -3.38
C LEU A 472 -10.16 25.64 -4.04
N THR A 473 -9.65 26.87 -4.06
CA THR A 473 -10.24 27.94 -4.86
C THR A 473 -9.85 27.70 -6.32
N PRO A 474 -10.78 27.63 -7.29
CA PRO A 474 -10.41 27.50 -8.69
C PRO A 474 -9.41 28.60 -9.07
N ALA A 475 -8.38 28.27 -9.84
CA ALA A 475 -7.53 29.28 -10.46
C ALA A 475 -8.45 30.27 -11.20
N ALA A 476 -8.28 31.57 -10.97
CA ALA A 476 -9.00 32.58 -11.73
C ALA A 476 -8.70 32.34 -13.22
N GLY A 477 -9.70 31.85 -13.96
CA GLY A 477 -9.62 31.82 -15.41
C GLY A 477 -9.46 33.26 -15.93
N PRO A 478 -9.01 33.45 -17.18
CA PRO A 478 -8.69 34.77 -17.75
C PRO A 478 -9.89 35.73 -17.90
N TYR A 479 -11.04 35.42 -17.31
CA TYR A 479 -12.26 36.22 -17.32
C TYR A 479 -12.86 36.50 -15.94
N ASN A 480 -12.15 36.21 -14.85
CA ASN A 480 -12.56 36.64 -13.50
C ASN A 480 -11.64 37.76 -13.00
N GLY A 481 -12.02 39.00 -13.32
CA GLY A 481 -11.45 40.24 -12.77
C GLY A 481 -10.52 40.99 -13.69
#